data_AF-A0A259CMF8-F1
#
_entry.id   AF-A0A259CMF8-F1
#
_cell.length_a   1.000
_cell.length_b   1.000
_cell.length_c   1.000
_cell.angle_alpha   90.00
_cell.angle_beta   90.00
_cell.angle_gamma   90.00
#
_symmetry.space_group_name_H-M   'P 1'
#
loop_
_entity.id
_entity.type
_entity.pdbx_description
1 polymer ?
#
loop_
_entity_poly.entity_id
_entity_poly.type
_entity_poly.pdbx_seq_one_letter_code
_entity_poly.pdbx_strand_id
1 'polypeptide(L)'
;MILFGHPLITSERFYHIESVEAITKTPSNSIIALFFAPQNLDLITYLRANKIRFALYVASITEAVLAENMNANYLLVQPKVGQEIQKVAEHYMFDAKVLGYIDQEDQLEKLIEMRLDGAIFIEAIVKITS
;
A
#
# COMPACT_ATOMS: atom_id res chain seq x y z
N MET A 1 -6.05 13.03 4.80
CA MET A 1 -4.95 12.46 4.00
C MET A 1 -3.80 12.06 4.92
N ILE A 2 -3.19 10.91 4.71
CA ILE A 2 -2.00 10.39 5.40
C ILE A 2 -0.80 10.52 4.46
N LEU A 3 0.39 10.88 4.96
CA LEU A 3 1.60 11.03 4.14
C LEU A 3 2.71 10.11 4.63
N PHE A 4 3.30 9.36 3.71
CA PHE A 4 4.45 8.50 3.96
C PHE A 4 5.63 8.90 3.09
N GLY A 5 6.81 9.12 3.69
CA GLY A 5 8.06 9.43 2.96
C GLY A 5 8.28 10.90 2.61
N HIS A 6 7.35 11.79 3.00
CA HIS A 6 7.55 13.23 2.82
C HIS A 6 8.68 13.74 3.73
N PRO A 7 9.63 14.58 3.25
CA PRO A 7 10.81 14.99 4.03
C PRO A 7 10.49 15.75 5.31
N LEU A 8 9.37 16.48 5.34
CA LEU A 8 8.94 17.26 6.51
C LEU A 8 8.12 16.45 7.54
N ILE A 9 7.75 15.21 7.25
CA ILE A 9 6.82 14.43 8.07
C ILE A 9 7.42 13.06 8.37
N THR A 10 7.71 12.79 9.64
CA THR A 10 8.15 11.46 10.06
C THR A 10 7.02 10.45 9.87
N SER A 11 7.31 9.36 9.17
CA SER A 11 6.35 8.31 8.87
C SER A 11 7.01 6.93 8.92
N GLU A 12 6.18 5.90 8.98
CA GLU A 12 6.64 4.52 8.80
C GLU A 12 7.15 4.28 7.37
N ARG A 13 7.92 3.20 7.19
CA ARG A 13 8.40 2.73 5.88
C ARG A 13 7.72 1.44 5.48
N PHE A 14 7.64 1.24 4.18
CA PHE A 14 7.06 0.09 3.53
C PHE A 14 8.19 -0.77 2.98
N TYR A 15 8.21 -2.04 3.31
CA TYR A 15 9.30 -2.95 2.95
C TYR A 15 8.81 -3.89 1.86
N HIS A 16 9.33 -3.69 0.65
CA HIS A 16 9.07 -4.57 -0.46
C HIS A 16 9.96 -5.81 -0.35
N ILE A 17 9.32 -6.98 -0.32
CA ILE A 17 9.99 -8.28 -0.16
C ILE A 17 9.59 -9.23 -1.28
N GLU A 18 10.43 -10.23 -1.52
CA GLU A 18 10.19 -11.28 -2.52
C GLU A 18 10.02 -12.67 -1.90
N SER A 19 10.23 -12.83 -0.58
CA SER A 19 10.09 -14.11 0.11
C SER A 19 9.77 -13.96 1.60
N VAL A 20 9.30 -15.04 2.25
CA VAL A 20 8.99 -15.05 3.69
C VAL A 20 10.26 -14.82 4.52
N GLU A 21 11.40 -15.36 4.07
CA GLU A 21 12.69 -15.21 4.75
C GLU A 21 13.10 -13.74 4.85
N ALA A 22 12.78 -12.93 3.83
CA ALA A 22 13.05 -11.50 3.84
C ALA A 22 12.27 -10.72 4.91
N ILE A 23 11.15 -11.25 5.42
CA ILE A 23 10.41 -10.64 6.55
C ILE A 23 11.31 -10.55 7.79
N THR A 24 12.17 -11.54 8.03
CA THR A 24 13.08 -11.53 9.20
C THR A 24 14.13 -10.42 9.12
N LYS A 25 14.33 -9.84 7.93
CA LYS A 25 15.24 -8.73 7.67
C LYS A 25 14.55 -7.36 7.74
N THR A 26 13.23 -7.31 7.99
CA THR A 26 12.52 -6.05 8.20
C THR A 26 12.46 -5.71 9.69
N PRO A 27 12.39 -4.41 10.06
CA PRO A 27 12.17 -4.03 11.44
C PRO A 27 10.86 -4.58 12.01
N SER A 28 10.82 -4.78 13.32
CA SER A 28 9.57 -5.18 13.99
C SER A 28 8.44 -4.20 13.70
N ASN A 29 7.22 -4.72 13.53
CA ASN A 29 6.02 -3.96 13.18
C ASN A 29 6.10 -3.21 11.83
N SER A 30 7.06 -3.53 10.96
CA SER A 30 7.13 -2.96 9.60
C SER A 30 5.86 -3.24 8.80
N ILE A 31 5.56 -2.35 7.85
CA ILE A 31 4.52 -2.59 6.84
C ILE A 31 5.17 -3.28 5.65
N ILE A 32 4.70 -4.47 5.29
CA ILE A 32 5.19 -5.22 4.14
C ILE A 32 4.45 -4.78 2.87
N ALA A 33 5.14 -4.50 1.77
CA ALA A 33 4.52 -4.10 0.51
C ALA A 33 4.72 -5.17 -0.57
N LEU A 34 3.63 -5.65 -1.18
CA LEU A 34 3.67 -6.67 -2.22
C LEU A 34 2.86 -6.24 -3.45
N PHE A 35 3.18 -6.78 -4.62
CA PHE A 35 2.27 -6.70 -5.76
C PHE A 35 1.12 -7.68 -5.57
N PHE A 36 -0.11 -7.26 -5.90
CA PHE A 36 -1.22 -8.18 -6.01
C PHE A 36 -1.02 -9.07 -7.25
N ALA A 37 -0.45 -10.26 -7.05
CA ALA A 37 -0.11 -11.17 -8.13
C ALA A 37 -0.16 -12.62 -7.65
N PRO A 38 -0.47 -13.61 -8.52
CA PRO A 38 -0.59 -15.01 -8.14
C PRO A 38 0.62 -15.56 -7.38
N GLN A 39 1.84 -15.17 -7.80
CA GLN A 39 3.09 -15.61 -7.17
C GLN A 39 3.27 -15.10 -5.71
N ASN A 40 2.53 -14.07 -5.32
CA ASN A 40 2.61 -13.48 -3.97
C ASN A 40 1.47 -13.96 -3.05
N LEU A 41 0.55 -14.81 -3.52
CA LEU A 41 -0.61 -15.23 -2.71
C LEU A 41 -0.22 -16.00 -1.44
N ASP A 42 0.83 -16.81 -1.50
CA ASP A 42 1.35 -17.51 -0.33
C ASP A 42 1.91 -16.53 0.72
N LEU A 43 2.60 -15.48 0.26
CA LEU A 43 3.09 -14.39 1.13
C LEU A 43 1.92 -13.63 1.76
N ILE A 44 0.91 -13.26 0.97
CA ILE A 44 -0.27 -12.54 1.45
C ILE A 44 -1.01 -13.38 2.50
N THR A 45 -1.18 -14.68 2.24
CA THR A 45 -1.81 -15.61 3.18
C THR A 45 -1.01 -15.70 4.48
N TYR A 46 0.31 -15.79 4.39
CA TYR A 46 1.19 -15.79 5.56
C TYR A 46 1.06 -14.49 6.38
N LEU A 47 1.11 -13.33 5.73
CA LEU A 47 1.00 -12.01 6.38
C LEU A 47 -0.33 -11.89 7.13
N ARG A 48 -1.44 -12.28 6.47
CA ARG A 48 -2.78 -12.28 7.06
C ARG A 48 -2.88 -13.22 8.27
N ALA A 49 -2.42 -14.46 8.13
CA ALA A 49 -2.48 -15.45 9.20
C ALA A 49 -1.69 -15.01 10.45
N ASN A 50 -0.59 -14.29 10.25
CA ASN A 50 0.28 -13.78 11.32
C ASN A 50 -0.04 -12.34 11.75
N LYS A 51 -1.12 -11.73 11.22
CA LYS A 51 -1.52 -10.34 11.52
C LYS A 51 -0.39 -9.32 11.29
N ILE A 52 0.48 -9.59 10.32
CA ILE A 52 1.55 -8.67 9.92
C ILE A 52 0.92 -7.60 9.05
N ARG A 53 1.19 -6.32 9.34
CA ARG A 53 0.63 -5.23 8.53
C ARG A 53 1.21 -5.25 7.13
N PHE A 54 0.35 -5.11 6.13
CA PHE A 54 0.78 -5.15 4.74
C PHE A 54 -0.01 -4.24 3.82
N ALA A 55 0.59 -3.96 2.68
CA ALA A 55 0.10 -3.11 1.63
C ALA A 55 0.18 -3.84 0.29
N LEU A 56 -0.82 -3.65 -0.56
CA LEU A 56 -0.86 -4.26 -1.88
C LEU A 56 -0.86 -3.19 -2.96
N TYR A 57 0.06 -3.31 -3.92
CA TYR A 57 -0.06 -2.60 -5.18
C TYR A 57 -1.20 -3.23 -5.98
N VAL A 58 -2.23 -2.43 -6.24
CA VAL A 58 -3.43 -2.85 -6.98
C VAL A 58 -3.63 -1.96 -8.21
N ALA A 59 -4.08 -2.56 -9.30
CA ALA A 59 -4.24 -1.91 -10.60
C ALA A 59 -5.70 -1.78 -11.06
N SER A 60 -6.64 -2.36 -10.32
CA SER A 60 -8.06 -2.36 -10.67
C SER A 60 -8.97 -2.31 -9.44
N ILE A 61 -10.23 -1.92 -9.66
CA ILE A 61 -11.29 -1.97 -8.62
C ILE A 61 -11.45 -3.39 -8.09
N THR A 62 -11.43 -4.40 -8.96
CA THR A 62 -11.55 -5.80 -8.57
C THR A 62 -10.42 -6.21 -7.63
N GLU A 63 -9.18 -5.86 -7.94
CA GLU A 63 -8.04 -6.12 -7.06
C GLU A 63 -8.16 -5.37 -5.73
N ALA A 64 -8.64 -4.12 -5.72
CA ALA A 64 -8.86 -3.37 -4.50
C ALA A 64 -9.89 -4.04 -3.57
N VAL A 65 -11.02 -4.50 -4.12
CA VAL A 65 -12.04 -5.25 -3.35
C VAL A 65 -11.47 -6.55 -2.81
N LEU A 66 -10.68 -7.28 -3.60
CA LEU A 66 -10.04 -8.51 -3.16
C LEU A 66 -9.01 -8.24 -2.05
N ALA A 67 -8.18 -7.20 -2.21
CA ALA A 67 -7.17 -6.79 -1.25
C ALA A 67 -7.77 -6.38 0.11
N GLU A 68 -8.88 -5.64 0.09
CA GLU A 68 -9.65 -5.31 1.29
C GLU A 68 -10.12 -6.58 2.01
N ASN A 69 -10.71 -7.54 1.27
CA ASN A 69 -11.16 -8.82 1.83
C ASN A 69 -10.02 -9.73 2.27
N MET A 70 -8.79 -9.47 1.84
CA MET A 70 -7.57 -10.10 2.34
C MET A 70 -7.02 -9.40 3.60
N ASN A 71 -7.68 -8.35 4.09
CA ASN A 71 -7.27 -7.53 5.23
C ASN A 71 -5.96 -6.75 4.98
N ALA A 72 -5.71 -6.30 3.75
CA ALA A 72 -4.64 -5.34 3.49
C ALA A 72 -4.88 -4.05 4.31
N ASN A 73 -3.82 -3.45 4.85
CA ASN A 73 -3.94 -2.18 5.58
C ASN A 73 -3.91 -0.98 4.63
N TYR A 74 -3.25 -1.13 3.49
CA TYR A 74 -3.07 -0.07 2.51
C TYR A 74 -3.19 -0.62 1.09
N LEU A 75 -3.85 0.15 0.21
CA LEU A 75 -3.91 -0.10 -1.22
C LEU A 75 -3.03 0.92 -1.92
N LEU A 76 -1.92 0.47 -2.49
CA LEU A 76 -0.97 1.33 -3.20
C LEU A 76 -1.42 1.43 -4.66
N VAL A 77 -1.79 2.63 -5.08
CA VAL A 77 -2.42 2.85 -6.39
C VAL A 77 -1.65 3.87 -7.23
N GLN A 78 -1.62 3.63 -8.53
CA GLN A 78 -1.20 4.65 -9.48
C GLN A 78 -2.31 5.71 -9.60
N PRO A 79 -1.98 7.01 -9.72
CA PRO A 79 -2.98 8.08 -9.79
C PRO A 79 -4.03 7.87 -10.90
N LYS A 80 -3.68 7.19 -12.00
CA LYS A 80 -4.60 6.88 -13.10
C LYS A 80 -5.84 6.06 -12.71
N VAL A 81 -5.76 5.24 -11.65
CA VAL A 81 -6.86 4.37 -11.17
C VAL A 81 -7.31 4.72 -9.76
N GLY A 82 -6.57 5.57 -9.05
CA GLY A 82 -6.79 5.86 -7.64
C GLY A 82 -8.16 6.45 -7.35
N GLN A 83 -8.70 7.34 -8.21
CA GLN A 83 -9.97 8.01 -7.94
C GLN A 83 -11.15 7.03 -7.97
N GLU A 84 -11.16 6.11 -8.93
CA GLU A 84 -12.22 5.11 -9.03
C GLU A 84 -12.12 4.08 -7.89
N ILE A 85 -10.89 3.71 -7.49
CA ILE A 85 -10.68 2.85 -6.33
C ILE A 85 -11.12 3.54 -5.03
N GLN A 86 -10.81 4.82 -4.84
CA GLN A 86 -11.24 5.60 -3.66
C GLN A 86 -12.77 5.67 -3.57
N LYS A 87 -13.48 5.93 -4.67
CA LYS A 87 -14.96 5.94 -4.66
C LYS A 87 -15.54 4.62 -4.18
N VAL A 88 -14.95 3.49 -4.62
CA VAL A 88 -15.37 2.15 -4.18
C VAL A 88 -15.05 1.92 -2.71
N ALA A 89 -13.85 2.32 -2.28
CA ALA A 89 -13.42 2.23 -0.89
C ALA A 89 -14.35 3.02 0.05
N GLU A 90 -14.74 4.24 -0.33
CA GLU A 90 -15.70 5.06 0.41
C GLU A 90 -17.10 4.45 0.42
N HIS A 91 -17.58 3.99 -0.74
CA HIS A 91 -18.91 3.40 -0.88
C HIS A 91 -19.09 2.16 0.00
N TYR A 92 -18.08 1.30 0.04
CA TYR A 92 -18.10 0.07 0.84
C TYR A 92 -17.42 0.20 2.20
N MET A 93 -16.97 1.40 2.57
CA MET A 93 -16.33 1.69 3.85
C MET A 93 -15.14 0.76 4.14
N PHE A 94 -14.21 0.67 3.20
CA PHE A 94 -13.00 -0.14 3.36
C PHE A 94 -12.22 0.27 4.62
N ASP A 95 -11.70 -0.73 5.33
CA ASP A 95 -10.76 -0.51 6.42
C ASP A 95 -9.39 -0.06 5.87
N ALA A 96 -8.97 -0.64 4.74
CA ALA A 96 -7.73 -0.28 4.05
C ALA A 96 -7.73 1.19 3.61
N LYS A 97 -6.55 1.83 3.64
CA LYS A 97 -6.38 3.19 3.13
C LYS A 97 -5.82 3.19 1.71
N VAL A 98 -6.45 3.97 0.82
CA VAL A 98 -5.99 4.12 -0.57
C VAL A 98 -4.88 5.17 -0.62
N LEU A 99 -3.66 4.73 -0.95
CA LEU A 99 -2.48 5.58 -1.02
C LEU A 99 -2.03 5.76 -2.47
N GLY A 100 -2.01 7.01 -2.94
CA GLY A 100 -1.42 7.36 -4.24
C GLY A 100 0.10 7.23 -4.18
N TYR A 101 0.67 6.41 -5.06
CA TYR A 101 2.12 6.28 -5.21
C TYR A 101 2.67 7.41 -6.07
N ILE A 102 3.56 8.22 -5.50
CA ILE A 102 4.13 9.43 -6.12
C ILE A 102 5.64 9.54 -5.85
N ASP A 103 6.33 10.34 -6.64
CA ASP A 103 7.77 10.61 -6.50
C ASP A 103 8.10 12.11 -6.38
N GLN A 104 7.12 12.99 -6.57
CA GLN A 104 7.29 14.44 -6.49
C GLN A 104 6.11 15.07 -5.74
N GLU A 105 6.39 16.12 -4.97
CA GLU A 105 5.39 16.81 -4.14
C GLU A 105 4.33 17.54 -4.97
N ASP A 106 4.65 17.96 -6.20
CA ASP A 106 3.69 18.61 -7.12
C ASP A 106 2.53 17.68 -7.52
N GLN A 107 2.72 16.36 -7.47
CA GLN A 107 1.67 15.37 -7.71
C GLN A 107 0.65 15.29 -6.55
N LEU A 108 0.97 15.85 -5.38
CA LEU A 108 0.13 15.79 -4.19
C LEU A 108 -1.21 16.51 -4.40
N GLU A 109 -1.20 17.65 -5.10
CA GLU A 109 -2.42 18.42 -5.40
C GLU A 109 -3.44 17.57 -6.14
N LYS A 110 -2.98 16.80 -7.14
CA LYS A 110 -3.84 15.86 -7.88
C LYS A 110 -4.44 14.79 -6.96
N LEU A 111 -3.68 14.26 -6.00
CA LEU A 111 -4.20 13.25 -5.07
C LEU A 111 -5.26 13.84 -4.12
N ILE A 112 -5.10 15.10 -3.72
CA ILE A 112 -6.07 15.84 -2.90
C ILE A 112 -7.38 16.03 -3.68
N GLU A 113 -7.31 16.44 -4.96
CA GLU A 113 -8.48 16.54 -5.84
C GLU A 113 -9.20 15.21 -6.02
N MET A 114 -8.43 14.12 -6.12
CA MET A 114 -8.93 12.74 -6.18
C MET A 114 -9.49 12.24 -4.83
N ARG A 115 -9.29 13.00 -3.75
CA ARG A 115 -9.71 12.68 -2.37
C ARG A 115 -9.14 11.38 -1.83
N LEU A 116 -7.92 11.01 -2.23
CA LEU A 116 -7.30 9.79 -1.71
C LEU A 116 -7.06 9.89 -0.20
N ASP A 117 -7.14 8.74 0.48
CA ASP A 117 -6.83 8.66 1.91
C ASP A 117 -5.40 9.08 2.23
N GLY A 118 -4.46 8.93 1.28
CA GLY A 118 -3.06 9.28 1.50
C GLY A 118 -2.18 9.28 0.26
N ALA A 119 -0.92 9.64 0.48
CA ALA A 119 0.17 9.51 -0.49
C ALA A 119 1.30 8.70 0.13
N ILE A 120 1.96 7.93 -0.72
CA ILE A 120 3.22 7.28 -0.41
C ILE A 120 4.26 7.74 -1.42
N PHE A 121 5.31 8.38 -0.90
CA PHE A 121 6.47 8.79 -1.68
C PHE A 121 7.40 7.60 -1.88
N ILE A 122 8.16 7.58 -2.99
CA ILE A 122 9.12 6.52 -3.28
C ILE A 122 10.14 6.32 -2.14
N GLU A 123 10.50 7.39 -1.44
CA GLU A 123 11.41 7.38 -0.27
C GLU A 123 10.88 6.55 0.91
N ALA A 124 9.57 6.33 0.99
CA ALA A 124 8.97 5.47 2.00
C ALA A 124 9.15 3.97 1.71
N ILE A 125 9.50 3.59 0.47
CA ILE A 125 9.57 2.20 0.04
C ILE A 125 11.02 1.71 0.02
N VAL A 126 11.29 0.72 0.86
CA VAL A 126 12.59 0.06 0.99
C VAL A 126 12.50 -1.30 0.33
N LYS A 127 13.36 -1.56 -0.67
CA LYS A 127 13.50 -2.88 -1.26
C LYS A 127 14.43 -3.73 -0.42
N ILE A 128 13.98 -4.89 0.03
CA ILE A 128 14.80 -5.89 0.70
C ILE A 128 15.12 -7.00 -0.30
N THR A 129 16.38 -7.09 -0.69
CA THR A 129 16.90 -8.20 -1.47
C THR A 129 17.28 -9.36 -0.53
N SER A 130 17.06 -10.58 -1.01
CA SER A 130 17.47 -11.83 -0.35
C SER A 130 18.97 -11.92 -0.13
#